data_AF-A0A2U1NQB2-F1
#
_entry.id   AF-A0A2U1NQB2-F1
#
_cell.length_a   1.000
_cell.length_b   1.000
_cell.length_c   1.000
_cell.angle_alpha   90.00
_cell.angle_beta   90.00
_cell.angle_gamma   90.00
#
_symmetry.space_group_name_H-M   'P 1'
#
loop_
_entity.id
_entity.type
_entity.pdbx_description
1 polymer ?
#
loop_
_entity_poly.entity_id
_entity_poly.type
_entity_poly.pdbx_seq_one_letter_code
_entity_poly.pdbx_strand_id
1 'polypeptide(L)'
;MAKLMELHMITFCISFLLLLTCHQCRKTEIGDMKINEDPACRPTCVHLTEMSLWCCCDDIHQCTDTHRECANACRKKKTCCA
;
A
#
# COMPACT_ATOMS: atom_id res chain seq x y z
N MET A 1 8.14 56.51 9.18
CA MET A 1 7.34 55.43 9.77
C MET A 1 6.75 54.46 8.73
N ALA A 2 6.40 54.91 7.52
CA ALA A 2 5.88 54.02 6.45
C ALA A 2 6.84 52.90 6.01
N LYS A 3 8.15 53.17 5.89
CA LYS A 3 9.14 52.16 5.47
C LYS A 3 9.35 51.00 6.45
N LEU A 4 9.10 51.22 7.75
CA LEU A 4 9.18 50.18 8.77
C LEU A 4 7.99 49.21 8.65
N MET A 5 6.83 49.74 8.30
CA MET A 5 5.60 48.97 8.11
C MET A 5 5.65 48.11 6.83
N GLU A 6 6.32 48.60 5.79
CA GLU A 6 6.57 47.86 4.54
C GLU A 6 7.55 46.70 4.76
N LEU A 7 8.62 46.91 5.53
CA LEU A 7 9.57 45.85 5.88
C LEU A 7 8.91 44.75 6.71
N HIS A 8 8.11 45.12 7.72
CA HIS A 8 7.36 44.16 8.53
C HIS A 8 6.35 43.36 7.71
N MET A 9 5.68 43.99 6.74
CA MET A 9 4.75 43.31 5.83
C MET A 9 5.46 42.30 4.94
N ILE A 10 6.64 42.66 4.39
CA ILE A 10 7.46 41.74 3.59
C ILE A 10 7.95 40.56 4.43
N THR A 11 8.45 40.80 5.63
CA THR A 11 8.91 39.73 6.55
C THR A 11 7.75 38.80 6.94
N PHE A 12 6.56 39.35 7.17
CA PHE A 12 5.36 38.56 7.43
C PHE A 12 4.98 37.71 6.22
N CYS A 13 4.92 38.29 5.02
CA CYS A 13 4.59 37.56 3.79
C CYS A 13 5.57 36.42 3.51
N ILE A 14 6.88 36.65 3.67
CA ILE A 14 7.90 35.60 3.49
C ILE A 14 7.71 34.46 4.51
N SER A 15 7.46 34.81 5.78
CA SER A 15 7.22 33.83 6.84
C SER A 15 5.97 32.98 6.55
N PHE A 16 4.89 33.60 6.08
CA PHE A 16 3.66 32.90 5.71
C PHE A 16 3.84 31.99 4.50
N LEU A 17 4.56 32.43 3.47
CA LEU A 17 4.87 31.61 2.30
C LEU A 17 5.68 30.38 2.68
N LEU A 18 6.69 30.52 3.56
CA LEU A 18 7.48 29.39 4.08
C LEU A 18 6.63 28.40 4.89
N LEU A 19 5.72 28.88 5.73
CA LEU A 19 4.82 28.01 6.49
C LEU A 19 3.83 27.26 5.59
N LEU A 20 3.32 27.93 4.54
CA LEU A 20 2.40 27.33 3.58
C LEU A 20 3.08 26.25 2.73
N THR A 21 4.31 26.50 2.24
CA THR A 21 5.06 25.49 1.48
C THR A 21 5.43 24.30 2.35
N CYS A 22 5.89 24.51 3.59
CA CYS A 22 6.14 23.44 4.54
C CYS A 22 4.88 22.61 4.85
N HIS A 23 3.72 23.25 4.99
CA HIS A 23 2.46 22.53 5.23
C HIS A 23 2.02 21.69 4.02
N GLN A 24 2.19 22.20 2.80
CA GLN A 24 1.89 21.44 1.57
C GLN A 24 2.88 20.29 1.37
N CYS A 25 4.18 20.51 1.57
CA CYS A 25 5.20 19.45 1.51
C CYS A 25 4.92 18.35 2.53
N ARG A 26 4.60 18.71 3.78
CA ARG A 26 4.24 17.74 4.83
C ARG A 26 2.99 16.93 4.46
N LYS A 27 2.02 17.55 3.78
CA LYS A 27 0.80 16.86 3.32
C LYS A 27 1.09 15.89 2.17
N THR A 28 1.99 16.25 1.26
CA THR A 28 2.42 15.37 0.16
C THR A 28 3.23 14.19 0.68
N GLU A 29 4.15 14.39 1.63
CA GLU A 29 4.90 13.29 2.24
C GLU A 29 3.99 12.28 2.96
N ILE A 30 2.96 12.74 3.67
CA ILE A 30 1.98 11.84 4.32
C ILE A 30 1.07 11.14 3.29
N GLY A 31 0.82 11.77 2.13
CA GLY A 31 0.03 11.21 1.04
C GLY A 31 0.76 10.11 0.26
N ASP A 32 2.06 10.29 0.00
CA ASP A 32 2.91 9.31 -0.67
C ASP A 32 3.43 8.21 0.29
N MET A 33 3.48 8.49 1.60
CA MET A 33 3.66 7.47 2.64
C MET A 33 2.39 6.69 2.96
N LYS A 34 1.34 6.79 2.13
CA LYS A 34 0.21 5.85 2.16
C LYS A 34 0.66 4.52 1.57
N ILE A 35 1.50 3.86 2.37
CA ILE A 35 1.63 2.42 2.57
C ILE A 35 1.36 1.71 1.25
N ASN A 36 2.44 1.48 0.49
CA ASN A 36 2.57 0.28 -0.31
C ASN A 36 1.92 -0.82 0.51
N GLU A 37 0.72 -1.26 0.12
CA GLU A 37 0.12 -2.45 0.69
C GLU A 37 1.23 -3.48 0.69
N ASP A 38 1.65 -3.92 1.89
CA ASP A 38 2.52 -5.08 2.11
C ASP A 38 2.26 -6.05 0.95
N PRO A 39 3.29 -6.60 0.27
CA PRO A 39 3.05 -7.53 -0.83
C PRO A 39 2.15 -8.61 -0.27
N ALA A 40 0.84 -8.47 -0.56
CA ALA A 40 -0.17 -9.07 0.29
C ALA A 40 0.10 -10.53 0.12
N CYS A 41 0.54 -11.17 1.18
CA CYS A 41 1.00 -12.52 1.10
C CYS A 41 -0.20 -13.36 0.72
N ARG A 42 -0.34 -13.59 -0.58
CA ARG A 42 -1.56 -14.06 -1.20
C ARG A 42 -1.34 -15.53 -1.40
N PRO A 43 -2.04 -16.39 -0.65
CA PRO A 43 -2.01 -17.81 -0.93
C PRO A 43 -2.41 -18.03 -2.40
N THR A 44 -1.51 -18.66 -3.15
CA THR A 44 -1.66 -18.86 -4.60
C THR A 44 -2.15 -20.27 -4.88
N CYS A 45 -3.09 -20.37 -5.81
CA CYS A 45 -3.55 -21.65 -6.32
C CYS A 45 -2.64 -22.12 -7.45
N VAL A 46 -2.06 -23.31 -7.32
CA VAL A 46 -1.11 -23.88 -8.27
C VAL A 46 -1.67 -25.18 -8.84
N HIS A 47 -1.43 -25.44 -10.12
CA HIS A 47 -1.83 -26.71 -10.75
C HIS A 47 -0.72 -27.74 -10.60
N LEU A 48 -1.00 -28.85 -9.91
CA LEU A 48 -0.12 -30.01 -9.85
C LEU A 48 -0.41 -30.92 -11.05
N THR A 49 0.46 -30.82 -12.05
CA THR A 49 0.35 -31.58 -13.30
C THR A 49 0.40 -33.10 -13.09
N GLU A 50 1.11 -33.58 -12.06
CA GLU A 50 1.22 -35.02 -11.76
C GLU A 50 -0.11 -35.64 -11.34
N MET A 51 -0.95 -34.89 -10.63
CA MET A 51 -2.24 -35.37 -10.10
C MET A 51 -3.45 -34.74 -10.80
N SER A 52 -3.23 -33.81 -11.74
CA SER A 52 -4.27 -33.01 -12.38
C SER A 52 -5.16 -32.27 -11.38
N LEU A 53 -4.57 -31.82 -10.27
CA LEU A 53 -5.26 -31.15 -9.17
C LEU A 53 -4.79 -29.70 -9.00
N TRP A 54 -5.65 -28.88 -8.41
CA TRP A 54 -5.35 -27.49 -8.06
C TRP A 54 -5.16 -27.36 -6.56
N CYS A 55 -3.96 -26.99 -6.12
CA CYS A 55 -3.59 -26.99 -4.72
C CYS A 55 -3.21 -25.60 -4.23
N CYS A 56 -3.64 -25.29 -3.02
CA CYS A 56 -3.29 -24.03 -2.39
C CYS A 56 -1.87 -24.08 -1.83
N CYS A 57 -0.96 -23.24 -2.33
CA CYS A 57 0.44 -23.20 -1.88
C CYS A 57 1.20 -24.53 -2.04
N ASP A 58 0.86 -25.35 -3.04
CA ASP A 58 1.47 -26.67 -3.27
C ASP A 58 1.25 -27.67 -2.09
N ASP A 59 0.28 -27.39 -1.22
CA ASP A 59 -0.10 -28.28 -0.12
C ASP A 59 -1.08 -29.34 -0.63
N ILE A 60 -0.62 -30.60 -0.67
CA ILE A 60 -1.40 -31.76 -1.14
C ILE A 60 -2.69 -31.95 -0.32
N HIS A 61 -2.70 -31.54 0.94
CA HIS A 61 -3.89 -31.62 1.80
C HIS A 61 -4.96 -30.58 1.45
N GLN A 62 -4.64 -29.61 0.58
CA GLN A 62 -5.52 -28.50 0.18
C GLN A 62 -5.72 -28.45 -1.34
N CYS A 63 -5.67 -29.63 -1.96
CA CYS A 63 -5.98 -29.80 -3.37
C CYS A 63 -7.47 -29.94 -3.62
N THR A 64 -7.92 -29.43 -4.76
CA THR A 64 -9.28 -29.54 -5.28
C THR A 64 -9.22 -29.81 -6.78
N ASP A 65 -10.28 -30.39 -7.35
CA ASP A 65 -10.33 -30.72 -8.78
C ASP A 65 -10.41 -29.48 -9.67
N THR A 66 -10.88 -28.35 -9.15
CA THR A 66 -11.08 -27.13 -9.94
C THR A 66 -10.29 -25.93 -9.44
N HIS A 67 -9.74 -25.15 -10.37
CA HIS A 67 -9.06 -23.89 -10.06
C HIS A 67 -9.94 -22.94 -9.22
N ARG A 68 -11.26 -22.92 -9.48
CA ARG A 68 -12.20 -22.03 -8.79
C ARG A 68 -12.37 -22.41 -7.32
N GLU A 69 -12.43 -23.70 -7.00
CA GLU A 69 -12.52 -24.18 -5.62
C GLU A 69 -11.23 -23.91 -4.86
N CYS A 70 -10.08 -24.21 -5.48
CA CYS A 70 -8.76 -23.92 -4.92
C CYS A 70 -8.55 -22.41 -4.69
N ALA A 71 -8.92 -21.55 -5.65
CA ALA A 71 -8.83 -20.10 -5.47
C ALA A 71 -9.71 -19.60 -4.31
N ASN A 72 -10.93 -20.16 -4.16
CA ASN A 72 -11.80 -19.82 -3.04
C ASN A 72 -11.28 -20.33 -1.70
N ALA A 73 -10.69 -21.53 -1.66
CA ALA A 73 -10.07 -22.09 -0.47
C ALA A 73 -8.83 -21.27 -0.05
N CYS A 74 -7.96 -20.94 -1.01
CA CYS A 74 -6.81 -20.07 -0.78
C CYS A 74 -7.22 -18.69 -0.25
N ARG A 75 -8.24 -18.05 -0.83
CA ARG A 75 -8.69 -16.72 -0.35
C ARG A 75 -9.20 -16.73 1.08
N LYS A 76 -9.67 -17.87 1.59
CA LYS A 76 -10.07 -18.02 3.00
C LYS A 76 -8.88 -18.21 3.94
N LYS A 77 -7.73 -18.64 3.41
CA LYS A 77 -6.49 -18.78 4.18
C LYS A 77 -5.96 -17.39 4.53
N LYS A 78 -5.77 -17.15 5.82
CA LYS A 78 -5.16 -15.91 6.35
C LYS A 78 -3.63 -16.01 6.45
N THR A 79 -3.07 -17.14 6.03
CA THR A 79 -1.65 -17.46 6.13
C THR A 79 -1.02 -17.50 4.74
N CYS A 80 0.21 -17.04 4.68
CA CYS A 80 1.11 -17.15 3.54
C CYS A 80 1.35 -18.60 3.09
N CYS A 81 1.69 -18.76 1.81
CA CYS A 81 2.51 -19.90 1.40
C CYS A 81 3.91 -19.70 1.99
N ALA A 82 4.41 -20.69 2.73
CA ALA A 82 5.75 -20.67 3.32
C ALA A 82 6.80 -21.17 2.31
#